data_AF-A0A520GTB3-F1
#
_entry.id   AF-A0A520GTB3-F1
#
_cell.length_a   1.000
_cell.length_b   1.000
_cell.length_c   1.000
_cell.angle_alpha   90.00
_cell.angle_beta   90.00
_cell.angle_gamma   90.00
#
_symmetry.space_group_name_H-M   'P 1'
#
loop_
_entity.id
_entity.type
_entity.pdbx_description
1 polymer ?
#
loop_
_entity_poly.entity_id
_entity_poly.type
_entity_poly.pdbx_seq_one_letter_code
_entity_poly.pdbx_strand_id
1 'polypeptide(L)'
;MLPVTGIAAGRRAPPDSGPWPRVGSFPTHEDLAALLPYRLHAPVLLLDADSGAGFTREWRPPGLEPERHYAYAVQWFAFAVLAVVLLVVLNFEKRTES
;
A
#
# COMPACT_ATOMS: atom_id res chain seq x y z
N MET A 1 3.42 11.60 6.92
CA MET A 1 4.52 10.93 6.18
C MET A 1 4.28 11.19 4.70
N LEU A 2 5.23 11.79 3.98
CA LEU A 2 5.13 11.95 2.52
C LEU A 2 5.38 10.59 1.85
N PRO A 3 4.65 10.23 0.78
CA PRO A 3 4.90 8.98 0.06
C PRO A 3 6.31 9.02 -0.56
N VAL A 4 7.09 7.96 -0.35
CA VAL A 4 8.42 7.81 -0.93
C VAL A 4 8.38 6.62 -1.88
N THR A 5 8.49 6.88 -3.18
CA THR A 5 8.69 5.82 -4.18
C THR A 5 10.19 5.55 -4.27
N GLY A 6 10.69 4.60 -3.47
CA GLY A 6 12.09 4.13 -3.50
C GLY A 6 12.91 4.41 -2.22
N ILE A 7 14.21 4.14 -2.29
CA ILE A 7 15.15 4.40 -1.19
C ILE A 7 15.38 5.91 -1.10
N ALA A 8 15.03 6.54 0.02
CA ALA A 8 15.32 7.96 0.31
C ALA A 8 16.82 8.22 0.60
N ALA A 9 17.72 7.50 -0.07
CA ALA A 9 19.16 7.71 0.06
C ALA A 9 19.49 9.06 -0.58
N GLY A 10 20.04 10.00 0.22
CA GLY A 10 20.37 11.35 -0.25
C GLY A 10 19.30 12.41 -0.02
N ARG A 11 18.48 12.30 1.04
CA ARG A 11 17.61 13.39 1.49
C ARG A 11 18.43 14.66 1.76
N ARG A 12 17.99 15.78 1.18
CA ARG A 12 18.58 17.10 1.35
C ARG A 12 17.46 18.14 1.35
N ALA A 13 17.28 18.84 2.47
CA ALA A 13 16.35 19.96 2.53
C ALA A 13 16.77 21.07 1.54
N PRO A 14 15.83 21.77 0.90
CA PRO A 14 16.12 22.99 0.16
C PRO A 14 16.76 24.04 1.08
N PRO A 15 17.61 24.94 0.54
CA PRO A 15 18.15 26.05 1.30
C PRO A 15 17.06 26.89 1.95
N ASP A 16 17.29 27.34 3.19
CA ASP A 16 16.39 28.20 3.96
C ASP A 16 16.26 29.62 3.36
N SER A 17 17.25 30.04 2.59
CA SER A 17 17.41 31.39 2.04
C SER A 17 17.82 31.37 0.56
N GLY A 18 17.59 32.49 -0.14
CA GLY A 18 17.94 32.67 -1.55
C GLY A 18 16.75 32.69 -2.53
N PRO A 19 16.98 33.08 -3.79
CA PRO A 19 15.94 33.14 -4.83
C PRO A 19 15.50 31.73 -5.27
N TRP A 20 14.26 31.62 -5.75
CA TRP A 20 13.77 30.38 -6.37
C TRP A 20 14.41 30.17 -7.75
N PRO A 21 14.62 28.91 -8.20
CA PRO A 21 14.23 27.65 -7.55
C PRO A 21 15.22 27.14 -6.48
N ARG A 22 14.69 26.75 -5.31
CA ARG A 22 15.46 26.17 -4.19
C ARG A 22 15.45 24.63 -4.29
N VAL A 23 16.52 24.05 -4.83
CA VAL A 23 16.60 22.62 -5.16
C VAL A 23 16.93 21.79 -3.91
N GLY A 24 16.10 20.78 -3.63
CA GLY A 24 16.28 19.80 -2.57
C GLY A 24 15.89 18.39 -3.03
N SER A 25 16.26 17.38 -2.26
CA SER A 25 15.97 15.97 -2.52
C SER A 25 15.14 15.39 -1.38
N PHE A 26 13.95 14.86 -1.68
CA PHE A 26 13.01 14.29 -0.71
C PHE A 26 12.79 15.11 0.59
N PRO A 27 12.45 16.42 0.49
CA PRO A 27 12.19 17.24 1.68
C PRO A 27 11.06 16.64 2.53
N THR A 28 11.16 16.78 3.83
CA THR A 28 10.10 16.41 4.77
C THR A 28 9.01 17.47 4.81
N HIS A 29 7.88 17.13 5.44
CA HIS A 29 6.82 18.10 5.72
C HIS A 29 7.34 19.27 6.57
N GLU A 30 8.22 19.00 7.55
CA GLU A 30 8.81 20.01 8.42
C GLU A 30 9.71 20.97 7.65
N ASP A 31 10.57 20.44 6.77
CA ASP A 31 11.44 21.25 5.90
C ASP A 31 10.59 22.23 5.06
N LEU A 32 9.50 21.74 4.46
CA LEU A 32 8.62 22.56 3.63
C LEU A 32 7.81 23.56 4.47
N ALA A 33 7.35 23.17 5.66
CA ALA A 33 6.61 24.05 6.56
C ALA A 33 7.48 25.22 7.06
N ALA A 34 8.78 25.01 7.24
CA ALA A 34 9.72 26.07 7.59
C ALA A 34 10.03 27.02 6.41
N LEU A 35 9.98 26.52 5.17
CA LEU A 35 10.35 27.26 3.95
C LEU A 35 9.22 28.12 3.36
N LEU A 36 7.97 27.75 3.60
CA LEU A 36 6.80 28.34 2.96
C LEU A 36 6.14 29.38 3.87
N PRO A 37 5.68 30.52 3.33
CA PRO A 37 5.07 31.59 4.12
C PRO A 37 3.63 31.28 4.58
N TYR A 38 3.11 30.09 4.29
CA TYR A 38 1.74 29.67 4.58
C TYR A 38 1.69 28.35 5.34
N ARG A 39 0.60 28.13 6.06
CA ARG A 39 0.38 26.90 6.83
C ARG A 39 0.29 25.70 5.91
N LEU A 40 1.22 24.76 6.05
CA LEU A 40 1.20 23.50 5.33
C LEU A 40 0.32 22.49 6.06
N HIS A 41 -0.67 21.93 5.37
CA HIS A 41 -1.54 20.89 5.92
C HIS A 41 -0.87 19.51 5.84
N ALA A 42 -1.09 18.67 6.85
CA ALA A 42 -0.54 17.31 6.91
C ALA A 42 -1.05 16.34 5.81
N PRO A 43 -2.35 16.35 5.41
CA PRO A 43 -2.80 15.49 4.33
C PRO A 43 -2.20 15.92 2.98
N VAL A 44 -1.76 14.94 2.21
CA VAL A 44 -1.31 15.12 0.83
C VAL A 44 -2.51 14.95 -0.09
N LEU A 45 -2.81 15.97 -0.90
CA LEU A 45 -3.81 15.87 -1.96
C LEU A 45 -3.16 15.24 -3.18
N LEU A 46 -3.72 14.13 -3.64
CA LEU A 46 -3.35 13.53 -4.91
C LEU A 46 -3.93 14.40 -6.02
N LEU A 47 -3.07 14.90 -6.89
CA LEU A 47 -3.50 15.66 -8.05
C LEU A 47 -4.19 14.74 -9.05
N ASP A 48 -5.18 15.28 -9.77
CA ASP A 48 -5.92 14.59 -10.81
C ASP A 48 -4.97 13.97 -11.87
N ALA A 49 -5.33 12.78 -12.35
CA ALA A 49 -4.52 12.03 -13.31
C ALA A 49 -4.32 12.80 -14.62
N ASP A 50 -5.34 13.57 -15.05
CA ASP A 50 -5.36 14.30 -16.31
C ASP A 50 -4.83 15.75 -16.17
N SER A 51 -4.36 16.13 -14.98
CA SER A 51 -3.76 17.45 -14.78
C SER A 51 -2.48 17.62 -15.61
N GLY A 52 -2.47 18.65 -16.46
CA GLY A 52 -1.33 18.98 -17.31
C GLY A 52 -0.08 19.39 -16.50
N ALA A 53 1.08 18.95 -16.97
CA ALA A 53 2.41 19.07 -16.38
C ALA A 53 2.70 18.14 -15.18
N GLY A 54 3.88 17.52 -15.19
CA GLY A 54 4.39 16.66 -14.12
C GLY A 54 4.62 15.20 -14.56
N PHE A 55 4.85 14.33 -13.57
CA PHE A 55 5.01 12.89 -13.78
C PHE A 55 3.67 12.21 -14.09
N THR A 56 3.70 11.06 -14.76
CA THR A 56 2.52 10.20 -14.96
C THR A 56 1.94 9.77 -13.61
N ARG A 57 0.63 9.98 -13.41
CA ARG A 57 -0.08 9.72 -12.15
C ARG A 57 -1.04 8.54 -12.31
N GLU A 58 -0.53 7.33 -12.18
CA GLU A 58 -1.35 6.11 -12.08
C GLU A 58 -1.63 5.77 -10.62
N TRP A 59 -2.50 6.55 -9.96
CA TRP A 59 -2.88 6.27 -8.58
C TRP A 59 -3.67 4.96 -8.50
N ARG A 60 -3.03 3.89 -8.02
CA ARG A 60 -3.75 2.66 -7.63
C ARG A 60 -4.13 2.77 -6.15
N PRO A 61 -5.42 2.63 -5.80
CA PRO A 61 -5.82 2.61 -4.41
C PRO A 61 -5.08 1.46 -3.70
N PRO A 62 -4.44 1.72 -2.54
CA PRO A 62 -3.81 0.65 -1.78
C PRO A 62 -4.89 -0.29 -1.24
N GLY A 63 -4.83 -1.56 -1.64
CA GLY A 63 -5.80 -2.58 -1.23
C GLY A 63 -5.61 -3.86 -2.01
N LEU A 64 -6.01 -4.99 -1.42
CA LEU A 64 -6.16 -6.23 -2.17
C LEU A 64 -7.51 -6.15 -2.89
N GLU A 65 -7.50 -6.45 -4.19
CA GLU A 65 -8.71 -6.60 -5.00
C GLU A 65 -9.70 -7.56 -4.31
N PRO A 66 -11.01 -7.22 -4.23
CA PRO A 66 -12.03 -8.02 -3.57
C PRO A 66 -12.01 -9.51 -3.97
N GLU A 67 -11.65 -9.79 -5.22
CA GLU A 67 -11.50 -11.12 -5.81
C GLU A 67 -10.58 -12.02 -5.00
N ARG A 68 -9.54 -11.46 -4.36
CA ARG A 68 -8.59 -12.24 -3.54
C ARG A 68 -9.23 -12.76 -2.24
N HIS A 69 -10.25 -12.07 -1.72
CA HIS A 69 -10.98 -12.56 -0.55
C HIS A 69 -11.83 -13.80 -0.88
N TYR A 70 -12.37 -13.88 -2.10
CA TYR A 70 -13.12 -15.06 -2.56
C TYR A 70 -12.22 -16.29 -2.73
N ALA A 71 -11.03 -16.12 -3.30
CA ALA A 71 -10.07 -17.22 -3.43
C ALA A 71 -9.71 -17.84 -2.06
N TYR A 72 -9.48 -17.00 -1.05
CA TYR A 72 -9.22 -17.46 0.32
C TYR A 72 -10.43 -18.19 0.93
N ALA A 73 -11.65 -17.67 0.74
CA ALA A 73 -12.85 -18.33 1.24
C ALA A 73 -13.00 -19.73 0.63
N VAL A 74 -12.89 -19.85 -0.70
CA VAL A 74 -12.96 -21.13 -1.41
C VAL A 74 -11.89 -22.10 -0.92
N GLN A 75 -10.66 -21.62 -0.71
CA GLN A 75 -9.57 -22.44 -0.18
C GLN A 75 -9.90 -23.01 1.21
N TRP A 76 -10.42 -22.19 2.12
CA TRP A 76 -10.80 -22.65 3.45
C TRP A 76 -11.95 -23.67 3.42
N PHE A 77 -12.97 -23.46 2.58
CA PHE A 77 -14.05 -24.43 2.40
C PHE A 77 -13.54 -25.75 1.80
N ALA A 78 -12.63 -25.70 0.83
CA ALA A 78 -12.02 -26.91 0.27
C ALA A 78 -11.26 -27.71 1.33
N PHE A 79 -10.49 -27.04 2.20
CA PHE A 79 -9.82 -27.71 3.33
C PHE A 79 -10.80 -28.31 4.33
N ALA A 80 -11.89 -27.60 4.66
CA ALA A 80 -12.92 -28.13 5.55
C ALA A 80 -13.59 -29.39 4.96
N VAL A 81 -13.96 -29.35 3.68
CA VAL A 81 -14.54 -30.50 2.97
C VAL A 81 -13.56 -31.67 2.95
N LEU A 82 -12.29 -31.43 2.61
CA LEU A 82 -11.26 -32.47 2.61
C LEU A 82 -11.11 -33.12 4.00
N ALA A 83 -11.07 -32.31 5.06
CA ALA A 83 -10.99 -32.82 6.43
C ALA A 83 -12.20 -33.68 6.80
N VAL A 84 -13.42 -33.27 6.42
CA VAL A 84 -14.64 -34.06 6.63
C VAL A 84 -14.60 -35.39 5.87
N VAL A 85 -14.20 -35.38 4.60
CA VAL A 85 -14.07 -36.59 3.78
C VAL A 85 -13.08 -37.57 4.40
N LEU A 86 -11.89 -37.09 4.79
CA LEU A 86 -10.88 -37.90 5.45
C LEU A 86 -11.41 -38.47 6.77
N LEU A 87 -12.06 -37.64 7.59
CA LEU A 87 -12.63 -38.09 8.86
C LEU A 87 -13.68 -39.19 8.66
N VAL A 88 -14.54 -39.07 7.66
CA VAL A 88 -15.54 -40.10 7.32
C VAL A 88 -14.84 -41.38 6.87
N VAL A 89 -13.99 -41.33 5.84
CA VAL A 89 -13.32 -42.51 5.27
C VAL A 89 -12.53 -43.27 6.34
N LEU A 90 -11.69 -42.58 7.11
CA LEU A 90 -10.86 -43.22 8.14
C LEU A 90 -11.68 -43.79 9.32
N ASN A 91 -12.90 -43.30 9.59
CA ASN A 91 -13.74 -43.82 10.67
C ASN A 91 -14.67 -44.96 10.22
N PHE A 92 -14.97 -45.09 8.93
CA PHE A 92 -15.78 -46.19 8.42
C PHE A 92 -14.92 -47.43 8.10
N GLU A 93 -13.66 -47.27 7.69
CA GLU A 93 -12.78 -48.41 7.39
C GLU A 93 -12.40 -49.20 8.65
N LYS A 94 -12.21 -48.52 9.79
CA LYS A 94 -11.92 -49.15 11.09
C LYS A 94 -13.06 -49.96 11.69
N ARG A 95 -14.28 -49.90 11.12
CA ARG A 95 -15.44 -50.68 11.59
C ARG A 95 -15.69 -51.95 10.80
N THR A 96 -14.86 -52.25 9.79
CA THR A 96 -15.04 -53.42 8.91
C THR A 96 -14.16 -54.62 9.29
N GLU A 97 -13.26 -54.48 10.27
CA GLU A 97 -12.63 -55.61 10.96
C GLU A 97 -13.43 -55.95 12.23
N SER A 98 -14.45 -56.82 12.09
CA SER A 98 -15.09 -57.54 13.20
C SER A 98 -15.36 -58.98 12.81
#